data_AF-A0A5N5PFN2-F1
#
_entry.id   AF-A0A5N5PFN2-F1
#
_cell.length_a   1.000
_cell.length_b   1.000
_cell.length_c   1.000
_cell.angle_alpha   90.00
_cell.angle_beta   90.00
_cell.angle_gamma   90.00
#
_symmetry.space_group_name_H-M   'P 1'
#
loop_
_entity.id
_entity.type
_entity.pdbx_description
1 polymer ?
#
loop_
_entity_poly.entity_id
_entity_poly.type
_entity_poly.pdbx_seq_one_letter_code
_entity_poly.pdbx_strand_id
1 'polypeptide(L)'
;MEEACSSGDFTAAKQCFESLFRYDEEPNDTIRVDMAPGAADVIGRSLCAAATNGHVLIVEYLLEQGAPITQDLIVAVCRADRVNIFEAMLRHGWDINGWKAGIPPLRDALTSVPCTQWLLEHGADPNPTCKGDSKDLLTYAAVFESTSIVELLVNHGARVRGTLAIHAAAAATSTLTDDCTWEPDPSRVEVLRILLDNGADVNEMEEDPKWRKNRRLRTCFTGTPLHHAVQYPSLDAVRFLLSRGADPLHPSWSGHTVIEAAERAGREDVVEMLRQHVQCATQ
;
A
#
# COMPACT_ATOMS: atom_id res chain seq x y z
N MET A 1 -15.33 -29.16 2.29
CA MET A 1 -15.46 -28.08 1.29
C MET A 1 -14.12 -27.38 1.04
N GLU A 2 -13.48 -26.79 2.05
CA GLU A 2 -12.18 -26.08 1.89
C GLU A 2 -11.11 -26.90 1.20
N GLU A 3 -10.96 -28.19 1.55
CA GLU A 3 -10.00 -29.09 0.92
C GLU A 3 -10.29 -29.28 -0.58
N ALA A 4 -11.55 -29.55 -0.96
CA ALA A 4 -11.96 -29.66 -2.35
C ALA A 4 -11.74 -28.36 -3.14
N CYS A 5 -12.04 -27.22 -2.51
CA CYS A 5 -11.77 -25.90 -3.08
C CYS A 5 -10.26 -25.64 -3.24
N SER A 6 -9.43 -26.14 -2.32
CA SER A 6 -7.97 -25.98 -2.39
C SER A 6 -7.34 -26.87 -3.46
N SER A 7 -7.84 -28.10 -3.61
CA SER A 7 -7.33 -29.08 -4.58
C SER A 7 -7.82 -28.82 -6.02
N GLY A 8 -8.83 -27.98 -6.20
CA GLY A 8 -9.42 -27.69 -7.51
C GLY A 8 -10.44 -28.73 -7.96
N ASP A 9 -10.90 -29.60 -7.06
CA ASP A 9 -11.95 -30.57 -7.38
C ASP A 9 -13.32 -29.88 -7.39
N PHE A 10 -13.72 -29.42 -8.58
CA PHE A 10 -15.00 -28.74 -8.80
C PHE A 10 -16.20 -29.59 -8.41
N THR A 11 -16.17 -30.90 -8.70
CA THR A 11 -17.29 -31.79 -8.43
C THR A 11 -17.48 -31.97 -6.94
N ALA A 12 -16.39 -32.23 -6.21
CA ALA A 12 -16.42 -32.35 -4.76
C ALA A 12 -16.77 -31.02 -4.09
N ALA A 13 -16.28 -29.89 -4.60
CA ALA A 13 -16.61 -28.56 -4.08
C ALA A 13 -18.11 -28.26 -4.22
N LYS A 14 -18.70 -28.58 -5.38
CA LYS A 14 -20.14 -28.42 -5.64
C LYS A 14 -20.99 -29.30 -4.73
N GLN A 15 -20.66 -30.59 -4.61
CA GLN A 15 -21.35 -31.51 -3.71
C GLN A 15 -21.27 -31.06 -2.25
N CYS A 16 -20.09 -30.60 -1.81
CA CYS A 16 -19.91 -30.04 -0.48
C CYS A 16 -20.81 -28.81 -0.28
N PHE A 17 -20.88 -27.91 -1.26
CA PHE A 17 -21.72 -26.71 -1.18
C PHE A 17 -23.20 -27.06 -1.06
N GLU A 18 -23.70 -27.96 -1.90
CA GLU A 18 -25.09 -28.42 -1.87
C GLU A 18 -25.45 -29.07 -0.52
N SER A 19 -24.50 -29.78 0.10
CA SER A 19 -24.69 -30.40 1.43
C SER A 19 -24.83 -29.41 2.59
N LEU A 20 -24.51 -28.13 2.39
CA LEU A 20 -24.66 -27.08 3.41
C LEU A 20 -26.12 -26.65 3.61
N PHE A 21 -27.01 -27.00 2.68
CA PHE A 21 -28.43 -26.66 2.74
C PHE A 21 -29.22 -27.82 3.32
N ARG A 22 -30.12 -27.49 4.25
CA ARG A 22 -31.11 -28.41 4.79
C ARG A 22 -32.44 -28.13 4.12
N TYR A 23 -33.11 -29.21 3.72
CA TYR A 23 -34.45 -29.17 3.14
C TYR A 23 -35.40 -29.76 4.16
N ASP A 24 -36.19 -28.89 4.82
CA ASP A 24 -37.25 -29.32 5.72
C ASP A 24 -38.59 -29.21 4.97
N GLU A 25 -39.30 -30.32 4.86
CA GLU A 25 -40.66 -30.36 4.30
C GLU A 25 -41.66 -29.85 5.36
N GLU A 26 -42.28 -28.70 5.09
CA GLU A 26 -43.38 -28.21 5.93
C GLU A 26 -44.71 -28.85 5.51
N PRO A 27 -45.71 -28.96 6.43
CA PRO A 27 -46.98 -29.66 6.19
C PRO A 27 -47.89 -29.08 5.08
N ASN A 28 -47.43 -28.08 4.32
CA ASN A 28 -48.17 -27.37 3.29
C ASN A 28 -47.49 -27.43 1.89
N ASP A 29 -46.64 -28.44 1.64
CA ASP A 29 -45.81 -28.60 0.42
C ASP A 29 -44.81 -27.45 0.16
N THR A 30 -44.59 -26.57 1.14
CA THR A 30 -43.52 -25.56 1.10
C THR A 30 -42.20 -26.18 1.54
N ILE A 31 -41.19 -26.16 0.67
CA ILE A 31 -39.82 -26.57 1.00
C ILE A 31 -39.11 -25.36 1.63
N ARG A 32 -38.73 -25.47 2.89
CA ARG A 32 -37.88 -24.49 3.56
C ARG A 32 -36.42 -24.88 3.36
N VAL A 33 -35.65 -23.99 2.74
CA VAL A 33 -34.21 -24.16 2.52
C VAL A 33 -33.46 -23.33 3.54
N ASP A 34 -32.90 -23.99 4.54
CA ASP A 34 -32.09 -23.34 5.56
C ASP A 34 -30.61 -23.64 5.36
N MET A 35 -29.78 -22.61 5.46
CA MET A 35 -28.33 -22.77 5.47
C MET A 35 -27.88 -23.27 6.86
N ALA A 36 -27.04 -24.31 6.90
CA ALA A 36 -26.54 -24.85 8.15
C ALA A 36 -25.79 -23.78 8.98
N PRO A 37 -25.83 -23.83 10.32
CA PRO A 37 -25.08 -22.89 11.16
C PRO A 37 -23.58 -22.91 10.81
N GLY A 38 -22.99 -21.74 10.61
CA GLY A 38 -21.56 -21.60 10.24
C GLY A 38 -21.24 -21.86 8.76
N ALA A 39 -22.23 -22.19 7.94
CA ALA A 39 -22.02 -22.42 6.51
C ALA A 39 -21.48 -21.17 5.78
N ALA A 40 -21.90 -19.96 6.17
CA ALA A 40 -21.37 -18.73 5.59
C ALA A 40 -19.85 -18.60 5.79
N ASP A 41 -19.34 -18.95 6.97
CA ASP A 41 -17.89 -18.92 7.28
C ASP A 41 -17.13 -20.02 6.50
N VAL A 42 -17.75 -21.20 6.35
CA VAL A 42 -17.18 -22.28 5.52
C VAL A 42 -17.11 -21.85 4.06
N ILE A 43 -18.18 -21.26 3.52
CA ILE A 43 -18.22 -20.73 2.15
C ILE A 43 -17.15 -19.65 1.95
N GLY A 44 -17.02 -18.70 2.88
CA GLY A 44 -16.00 -17.66 2.82
C GLY A 44 -14.58 -18.21 2.81
N ARG A 45 -14.25 -19.13 3.73
CA ARG A 45 -12.92 -19.76 3.78
C ARG A 45 -12.64 -20.62 2.54
N SER A 46 -13.64 -21.38 2.08
CA SER A 46 -13.56 -22.17 0.85
C SER A 46 -13.32 -21.30 -0.40
N LEU A 47 -14.00 -20.16 -0.49
CA LEU A 47 -13.82 -19.20 -1.57
C LEU A 47 -12.40 -18.63 -1.57
N CYS A 48 -11.88 -18.21 -0.41
CA CYS A 48 -10.50 -17.75 -0.27
C CYS A 48 -9.48 -18.86 -0.63
N ALA A 49 -9.74 -20.10 -0.25
CA ALA A 49 -8.87 -21.23 -0.57
C ALA A 49 -8.83 -21.54 -2.08
N ALA A 50 -9.97 -21.52 -2.76
CA ALA A 50 -10.05 -21.64 -4.21
C ALA A 50 -9.32 -20.49 -4.91
N ALA A 51 -9.54 -19.26 -4.45
CA ALA A 51 -8.92 -18.06 -4.99
C ALA A 51 -7.40 -18.06 -4.83
N THR A 52 -6.88 -18.44 -3.66
CA THR A 52 -5.42 -18.55 -3.39
C THR A 52 -4.74 -19.51 -4.37
N ASN A 53 -5.41 -20.61 -4.70
CA ASN A 53 -4.90 -21.63 -5.61
C ASN A 53 -5.22 -21.35 -7.09
N GLY A 54 -5.95 -20.26 -7.40
CA GLY A 54 -6.25 -19.85 -8.77
C GLY A 54 -7.35 -20.67 -9.46
N HIS A 55 -8.21 -21.35 -8.69
CA HIS A 55 -9.28 -22.21 -9.22
C HIS A 55 -10.50 -21.39 -9.64
N VAL A 56 -10.38 -20.70 -10.79
CA VAL A 56 -11.38 -19.76 -11.32
C VAL A 56 -12.79 -20.37 -11.37
N LEU A 57 -12.95 -21.59 -11.88
CA LEU A 57 -14.27 -22.22 -12.02
C LEU A 57 -14.99 -22.42 -10.67
N ILE A 58 -14.25 -22.77 -9.63
CA ILE A 58 -14.81 -22.92 -8.28
C ILE A 58 -15.18 -21.55 -7.72
N VAL A 59 -14.33 -20.54 -7.95
CA VAL A 59 -14.62 -19.17 -7.52
C VAL A 59 -15.86 -18.63 -8.22
N GLU A 60 -15.95 -18.70 -9.55
CA GLU A 60 -17.13 -18.30 -10.33
C GLU A 60 -18.39 -18.98 -9.82
N TYR A 61 -18.36 -20.31 -9.66
CA TYR A 61 -19.51 -21.04 -9.12
C TYR A 61 -19.94 -20.53 -7.74
N LEU A 62 -19.01 -20.36 -6.80
CA LEU A 62 -19.35 -19.88 -5.45
C LEU A 62 -19.91 -18.46 -5.47
N LEU A 63 -19.39 -17.58 -6.34
CA LEU A 63 -19.90 -16.23 -6.53
C LEU A 63 -21.30 -16.23 -7.18
N GLU A 64 -21.57 -17.10 -8.15
CA GLU A 64 -22.90 -17.33 -8.73
C GLU A 64 -23.93 -17.73 -7.67
N GLN A 65 -23.52 -18.51 -6.68
CA GLN A 65 -24.37 -18.90 -5.55
C GLN A 65 -24.54 -17.79 -4.50
N GLY A 66 -24.00 -16.59 -4.76
CA GLY A 66 -24.13 -15.42 -3.88
C GLY A 66 -23.11 -15.38 -2.74
N ALA A 67 -21.99 -16.12 -2.82
CA ALA A 67 -20.92 -15.97 -1.85
C ALA A 67 -20.41 -14.51 -1.85
N PRO A 68 -20.26 -13.88 -0.67
CA PRO A 68 -19.90 -12.48 -0.60
C PRO A 68 -18.46 -12.25 -1.01
N ILE A 69 -18.24 -11.21 -1.82
CA ILE A 69 -16.90 -10.68 -2.10
C ILE A 69 -16.46 -9.87 -0.89
N THR A 70 -15.47 -10.38 -0.16
CA THR A 70 -14.92 -9.81 1.08
C THR A 70 -13.51 -9.27 0.86
N GLN A 71 -13.01 -8.47 1.82
CA GLN A 71 -11.63 -8.00 1.79
C GLN A 71 -10.63 -9.16 1.88
N ASP A 72 -10.94 -10.21 2.66
CA ASP A 72 -10.08 -11.39 2.77
C ASP A 72 -9.90 -12.11 1.43
N LEU A 73 -10.93 -12.12 0.57
CA LEU A 73 -10.83 -12.66 -0.78
C LEU A 73 -9.86 -11.83 -1.63
N ILE A 74 -9.95 -10.50 -1.58
CA ILE A 74 -9.04 -9.60 -2.30
C ILE A 74 -7.59 -9.83 -1.84
N VAL A 75 -7.37 -9.87 -0.53
CA VAL A 75 -6.05 -10.13 0.06
C VAL A 75 -5.52 -11.51 -0.34
N ALA A 76 -6.36 -12.55 -0.37
CA ALA A 76 -5.98 -13.89 -0.79
C ALA A 76 -5.54 -13.92 -2.27
N VAL A 77 -6.29 -13.23 -3.15
CA VAL A 77 -5.94 -13.09 -4.57
C VAL A 77 -4.62 -12.34 -4.74
N CYS A 78 -4.44 -11.21 -4.05
CA CYS A 78 -3.25 -10.37 -4.12
C CYS A 78 -1.99 -11.06 -3.58
N ARG A 79 -2.09 -11.81 -2.48
CA ARG A 79 -0.94 -12.54 -1.90
C ARG A 79 -0.47 -13.71 -2.76
N ALA A 80 -1.34 -14.25 -3.60
CA ALA A 80 -1.06 -15.39 -4.46
C ALA A 80 -0.91 -15.02 -5.94
N ASP A 81 -0.92 -13.73 -6.29
CA ASP A 81 -0.84 -13.19 -7.66
C ASP A 81 -1.88 -13.79 -8.63
N ARG A 82 -3.10 -14.06 -8.14
CA ARG A 82 -4.16 -14.71 -8.92
C ARG A 82 -5.06 -13.72 -9.66
N VAL A 83 -4.44 -12.87 -10.48
CA VAL A 83 -5.13 -11.79 -11.23
C VAL A 83 -6.33 -12.26 -12.05
N ASN A 84 -6.32 -13.51 -12.51
CA ASN A 84 -7.42 -14.13 -13.26
C ASN A 84 -8.73 -14.25 -12.45
N ILE A 85 -8.67 -14.20 -11.12
CA ILE A 85 -9.85 -14.23 -10.25
C ILE A 85 -10.60 -12.89 -10.27
N PHE A 86 -9.93 -11.77 -10.49
CA PHE A 86 -10.57 -10.46 -10.47
C PHE A 86 -11.65 -10.30 -11.54
N GLU A 87 -11.44 -10.90 -12.71
CA GLU A 87 -12.42 -10.91 -13.79
C GLU A 87 -13.73 -11.61 -13.37
N ALA A 88 -13.63 -12.74 -12.65
CA ALA A 88 -14.79 -13.41 -12.07
C ALA A 88 -15.48 -12.50 -11.04
N MET A 89 -14.71 -11.88 -10.15
CA MET A 89 -15.25 -10.95 -9.15
C MET A 89 -16.03 -9.79 -9.78
N LEU A 90 -15.50 -9.15 -10.83
CA LEU A 90 -16.18 -8.06 -11.54
C LEU A 90 -17.52 -8.49 -12.14
N ARG A 91 -17.57 -9.65 -12.80
CA ARG A 91 -18.81 -10.21 -13.37
C ARG A 91 -19.89 -10.46 -12.32
N HIS A 92 -19.47 -10.75 -11.08
CA HIS A 92 -20.36 -10.97 -9.95
C HIS A 92 -20.56 -9.72 -9.07
N GLY A 93 -20.39 -8.54 -9.65
CA GLY A 93 -20.77 -7.27 -9.01
C GLY A 93 -19.76 -6.73 -8.02
N TRP A 94 -18.49 -7.16 -8.10
CA TRP A 94 -17.43 -6.52 -7.34
C TRP A 94 -17.23 -5.07 -7.79
N ASP A 95 -17.33 -4.15 -6.82
CA ASP A 95 -16.90 -2.77 -7.02
C ASP A 95 -15.38 -2.67 -6.80
N ILE A 96 -14.64 -2.46 -7.88
CA ILE A 96 -13.18 -2.31 -7.89
C ILE A 96 -12.68 -1.15 -7.01
N ASN A 97 -13.54 -0.15 -6.79
CA ASN A 97 -13.29 1.00 -5.92
C ASN A 97 -14.07 0.91 -4.58
N GLY A 98 -14.75 -0.21 -4.34
CA GLY A 98 -15.69 -0.40 -3.25
C GLY A 98 -15.04 -0.51 -1.88
N TRP A 99 -15.73 0.00 -0.86
CA TRP A 99 -15.24 0.16 0.51
C TRP A 99 -16.16 -0.49 1.55
N LYS A 100 -15.80 -1.66 2.09
CA LYS A 100 -16.51 -2.20 3.29
C LYS A 100 -15.85 -1.80 4.61
N ALA A 101 -14.53 -1.58 4.61
CA ALA A 101 -13.75 -1.17 5.79
C ALA A 101 -13.06 0.20 5.61
N GLY A 102 -13.41 0.97 4.57
CA GLY A 102 -12.73 2.22 4.23
C GLY A 102 -11.36 2.05 3.56
N ILE A 103 -10.93 0.80 3.36
CA ILE A 103 -9.72 0.43 2.63
C ILE A 103 -10.11 0.09 1.17
N PRO A 104 -9.57 0.81 0.17
CA PRO A 104 -9.81 0.52 -1.23
C PRO A 104 -9.04 -0.76 -1.65
N PRO A 105 -9.59 -1.60 -2.54
CA PRO A 105 -8.94 -2.84 -2.98
C PRO A 105 -7.52 -2.65 -3.50
N LEU A 106 -7.28 -1.54 -4.21
CA LEU A 106 -5.96 -1.20 -4.72
C LEU A 106 -4.89 -1.10 -3.63
N ARG A 107 -5.24 -0.69 -2.40
CA ARG A 107 -4.30 -0.66 -1.26
C ARG A 107 -3.77 -2.04 -0.94
N ASP A 108 -4.65 -3.04 -0.86
CA ASP A 108 -4.26 -4.42 -0.54
C ASP A 108 -3.47 -5.06 -1.69
N ALA A 109 -3.64 -4.57 -2.92
CA ALA A 109 -2.86 -5.01 -4.08
C ALA A 109 -1.45 -4.44 -4.13
N LEU A 110 -1.11 -3.38 -3.38
CA LEU A 110 0.23 -2.78 -3.36
C LEU A 110 1.33 -3.70 -2.81
N THR A 111 1.00 -4.94 -2.42
CA THR A 111 1.99 -5.99 -2.11
C THR A 111 2.36 -6.84 -3.33
N SER A 112 1.68 -6.64 -4.47
CA SER A 112 1.79 -7.45 -5.68
C SER A 112 1.79 -6.56 -6.93
N VAL A 113 2.88 -6.61 -7.70
CA VAL A 113 2.99 -5.86 -8.97
C VAL A 113 1.91 -6.32 -9.97
N PRO A 114 1.70 -7.64 -10.22
CA PRO A 114 0.66 -8.09 -11.15
C PRO A 114 -0.75 -7.64 -10.76
N CYS A 115 -1.11 -7.75 -9.47
CA CYS A 115 -2.43 -7.34 -9.00
C CYS A 115 -2.60 -5.82 -9.06
N THR A 116 -1.59 -5.05 -8.67
CA THR A 116 -1.61 -3.58 -8.78
C THR A 116 -1.83 -3.15 -10.22
N GLN A 117 -1.03 -3.69 -11.15
CA GLN A 117 -1.13 -3.37 -12.57
C GLN A 117 -2.53 -3.69 -13.11
N TRP A 118 -3.02 -4.90 -12.85
CA TRP A 118 -4.33 -5.32 -13.34
C TRP A 118 -5.44 -4.39 -12.83
N LEU A 119 -5.46 -4.06 -11.54
CA LEU A 119 -6.50 -3.18 -10.98
C LEU A 119 -6.46 -1.78 -11.59
N LEU A 120 -5.28 -1.20 -11.76
CA LEU A 120 -5.11 0.10 -12.38
C LEU A 120 -5.54 0.12 -13.85
N GLU A 121 -5.23 -0.95 -14.61
CA GLU A 121 -5.67 -1.12 -16.00
C GLU A 121 -7.20 -1.27 -16.12
N HIS A 122 -7.88 -1.74 -15.06
CA HIS A 122 -9.33 -1.96 -15.02
C HIS A 122 -10.10 -0.86 -14.27
N GLY A 123 -9.48 0.30 -14.03
CA GLY A 123 -10.17 1.49 -13.53
C GLY A 123 -10.20 1.64 -12.01
N ALA A 124 -9.30 0.97 -11.28
CA ALA A 124 -9.06 1.30 -9.89
C ALA A 124 -8.53 2.75 -9.76
N ASP A 125 -9.11 3.53 -8.87
CA ASP A 125 -8.70 4.90 -8.60
C ASP A 125 -7.37 4.90 -7.82
N PRO A 126 -6.27 5.47 -8.36
CA PRO A 126 -5.01 5.60 -7.64
C PRO A 126 -5.04 6.67 -6.54
N ASN A 127 -6.10 7.48 -6.46
CA ASN A 127 -6.27 8.57 -5.49
C ASN A 127 -7.52 8.42 -4.58
N PRO A 128 -7.75 7.24 -3.97
CA PRO A 128 -8.97 6.99 -3.24
C PRO A 128 -9.03 7.80 -1.94
N THR A 129 -10.24 8.23 -1.57
CA THR A 129 -10.46 8.90 -0.28
C THR A 129 -10.56 7.86 0.85
N CYS A 130 -9.45 7.58 1.54
CA CYS A 130 -9.44 6.69 2.71
C CYS A 130 -9.98 7.42 3.96
N LYS A 131 -10.92 6.79 4.68
CA LYS A 131 -11.31 7.25 6.03
C LYS A 131 -10.36 6.62 7.06
N GLY A 132 -9.76 7.43 7.93
CA GLY A 132 -9.21 6.95 9.19
C GLY A 132 -7.69 6.73 9.30
N ASP A 133 -6.90 6.91 8.24
CA ASP A 133 -5.47 7.16 8.37
C ASP A 133 -4.92 7.84 7.11
N SER A 134 -4.16 8.90 7.32
CA SER A 134 -3.92 10.01 6.38
C SER A 134 -2.86 9.76 5.31
N LYS A 135 -2.64 8.50 4.91
CA LYS A 135 -1.60 8.17 3.93
C LYS A 135 -2.28 7.74 2.63
N ASP A 136 -2.11 8.55 1.60
CA ASP A 136 -2.44 8.21 0.22
C ASP A 136 -1.66 6.96 -0.24
N LEU A 137 -2.15 6.32 -1.31
CA LEU A 137 -1.57 5.08 -1.81
C LEU A 137 -0.10 5.24 -2.24
N LEU A 138 0.25 6.39 -2.81
CA LEU A 138 1.61 6.67 -3.25
C LEU A 138 2.58 6.75 -2.05
N THR A 139 2.15 7.37 -0.94
CA THR A 139 2.87 7.37 0.32
C THR A 139 3.05 5.96 0.85
N TYR A 140 2.01 5.11 0.79
CA TYR A 140 2.14 3.71 1.20
C TYR A 140 3.18 2.98 0.35
N ALA A 141 3.08 3.05 -0.99
CA ALA A 141 4.03 2.44 -1.90
C ALA A 141 5.48 2.93 -1.69
N ALA A 142 5.66 4.22 -1.39
CA ALA A 142 6.97 4.80 -1.09
C ALA A 142 7.59 4.26 0.22
N VAL A 143 6.77 3.93 1.23
CA VAL A 143 7.24 3.32 2.49
C VAL A 143 7.71 1.88 2.29
N PHE A 144 7.05 1.12 1.40
CA PHE A 144 7.45 -0.25 1.07
C PHE A 144 8.45 -0.32 -0.10
N GLU A 145 8.84 0.85 -0.64
CA GLU A 145 9.95 1.04 -1.57
C GLU A 145 9.88 0.20 -2.85
N SER A 146 8.67 -0.19 -3.25
CA SER A 146 8.48 -0.92 -4.49
C SER A 146 8.47 0.05 -5.68
N THR A 147 9.63 0.22 -6.32
CA THR A 147 9.81 1.09 -7.49
C THR A 147 8.78 0.80 -8.58
N SER A 148 8.55 -0.48 -8.90
CA SER A 148 7.56 -0.90 -9.89
C SER A 148 6.14 -0.43 -9.54
N ILE A 149 5.75 -0.50 -8.27
CA ILE A 149 4.41 -0.10 -7.82
C ILE A 149 4.29 1.42 -7.80
N VAL A 150 5.34 2.14 -7.39
CA VAL A 150 5.39 3.60 -7.47
C VAL A 150 5.25 4.06 -8.92
N GLU A 151 5.99 3.45 -9.86
CA GLU A 151 5.86 3.74 -11.29
C GLU A 151 4.46 3.45 -11.82
N LEU A 152 3.88 2.30 -11.48
CA LEU A 152 2.51 1.96 -11.87
C LEU A 152 1.50 3.01 -11.36
N LEU A 153 1.55 3.36 -10.08
CA LEU A 153 0.67 4.37 -9.51
C LEU A 153 0.81 5.71 -10.23
N VAL A 154 2.04 6.19 -10.42
CA VAL A 154 2.33 7.47 -11.07
C VAL A 154 1.87 7.47 -12.53
N ASN A 155 2.17 6.41 -13.29
CA ASN A 155 1.76 6.26 -14.69
C ASN A 155 0.24 6.22 -14.87
N HIS A 156 -0.49 5.75 -13.86
CA HIS A 156 -1.96 5.76 -13.85
C HIS A 156 -2.58 7.01 -13.20
N GLY A 157 -1.78 8.04 -12.90
CA GLY A 157 -2.28 9.34 -12.45
C GLY A 157 -2.41 9.49 -10.93
N ALA A 158 -1.65 8.72 -10.15
CA ALA A 158 -1.49 9.00 -8.73
C ALA A 158 -0.98 10.43 -8.51
N ARG A 159 -1.56 11.10 -7.51
CA ARG A 159 -1.17 12.45 -7.13
C ARG A 159 0.20 12.40 -6.46
N VAL A 160 1.17 13.08 -7.06
CA VAL A 160 2.53 13.16 -6.53
C VAL A 160 2.67 14.23 -5.44
N ARG A 161 2.06 15.40 -5.64
CA ARG A 161 2.11 16.54 -4.70
C ARG A 161 0.98 16.53 -3.67
N GLY A 162 1.20 17.16 -2.52
CA GLY A 162 0.25 17.15 -1.41
C GLY A 162 0.15 15.76 -0.77
N THR A 163 1.24 14.98 -0.84
CA THR A 163 1.37 13.64 -0.27
C THR A 163 2.63 13.57 0.59
N LEU A 164 2.78 12.49 1.36
CA LEU A 164 4.02 12.22 2.10
C LEU A 164 4.94 11.25 1.35
N ALA A 165 4.71 10.99 0.07
CA ALA A 165 5.49 10.02 -0.70
C ALA A 165 6.97 10.39 -0.77
N ILE A 166 7.29 11.65 -1.10
CA ILE A 166 8.70 12.10 -1.18
C ILE A 166 9.37 12.15 0.21
N HIS A 167 8.61 12.45 1.26
CA HIS A 167 9.10 12.43 2.65
C HIS A 167 9.40 11.00 3.11
N ALA A 168 8.47 10.07 2.83
CA ALA A 168 8.62 8.66 3.13
C ALA A 168 9.81 8.05 2.38
N ALA A 169 9.93 8.33 1.08
CA ALA A 169 11.06 7.90 0.27
C ALA A 169 12.38 8.48 0.79
N ALA A 170 12.41 9.72 1.29
CA ALA A 170 13.60 10.31 1.90
C ALA A 170 13.99 9.63 3.22
N ALA A 171 13.00 9.27 4.06
CA ALA A 171 13.22 8.59 5.33
C ALA A 171 13.63 7.12 5.18
N ALA A 172 13.07 6.42 4.19
CA ALA A 172 13.18 4.98 4.02
C ALA A 172 14.35 4.58 3.11
N THR A 173 15.57 5.07 3.38
CA THR A 173 16.72 4.90 2.46
C THR A 173 17.86 4.03 2.99
N SER A 174 17.63 3.27 4.06
CA SER A 174 18.60 2.31 4.59
C SER A 174 17.92 0.96 4.80
N THR A 175 18.53 -0.14 4.39
CA THR A 175 18.00 -1.49 4.66
C THR A 175 18.55 -1.99 6.00
N LEU A 176 17.68 -2.46 6.88
CA LEU A 176 18.10 -3.22 8.05
C LEU A 176 18.50 -4.62 7.58
N THR A 177 19.79 -4.92 7.63
CA THR A 177 20.34 -6.23 7.29
C THR A 177 20.12 -7.24 8.42
N ASP A 178 20.33 -8.53 8.13
CA ASP A 178 20.14 -9.63 9.09
C ASP A 178 21.01 -9.50 10.36
N ASP A 179 22.10 -8.73 10.29
CA ASP A 179 22.98 -8.42 11.42
C ASP A 179 22.59 -7.15 12.19
N CYS A 180 21.39 -6.60 11.93
CA CYS A 180 20.87 -5.36 12.51
C CYS A 180 21.70 -4.11 12.16
N THR A 181 22.43 -4.12 11.05
CA THR A 181 23.11 -2.93 10.53
C THR A 181 22.27 -2.23 9.48
N TRP A 182 22.49 -0.93 9.30
CA TRP A 182 21.81 -0.14 8.28
C TRP A 182 22.77 0.04 7.11
N GLU A 183 22.47 -0.60 5.98
CA GLU A 183 23.28 -0.48 4.77
C GLU A 183 22.67 0.52 3.77
N PRO A 184 23.49 1.30 3.06
CA PRO A 184 23.03 2.13 1.95
C PRO A 184 22.47 1.24 0.85
N ASP A 185 21.27 1.53 0.37
CA ASP A 185 20.65 0.78 -0.70
C ASP A 185 20.30 1.74 -1.85
N PRO A 186 21.06 1.69 -2.98
CA PRO A 186 20.85 2.57 -4.12
C PRO A 186 19.46 2.47 -4.74
N SER A 187 18.79 1.30 -4.60
CA SER A 187 17.43 1.11 -5.09
C SER A 187 16.42 2.02 -4.38
N ARG A 188 16.77 2.55 -3.21
CA ARG A 188 15.91 3.42 -2.39
C ARG A 188 15.93 4.88 -2.84
N VAL A 189 17.03 5.32 -3.47
CA VAL A 189 17.08 6.63 -4.15
C VAL A 189 16.24 6.62 -5.42
N GLU A 190 15.96 5.44 -5.99
CA GLU A 190 15.18 5.32 -7.22
C GLU A 190 13.74 5.79 -7.03
N VAL A 191 13.12 5.52 -5.89
CA VAL A 191 11.77 6.05 -5.58
C VAL A 191 11.80 7.58 -5.53
N LEU A 192 12.81 8.19 -4.88
CA LEU A 192 13.00 9.65 -4.90
C LEU A 192 13.16 10.18 -6.32
N ARG A 193 13.93 9.48 -7.15
CA ARG A 193 14.14 9.82 -8.56
C ARG A 193 12.82 9.82 -9.33
N ILE A 194 12.05 8.73 -9.24
CA ILE A 194 10.75 8.59 -9.90
C ILE A 194 9.80 9.72 -9.46
N LEU A 195 9.69 10.00 -8.16
CA LEU A 195 8.80 11.04 -7.64
C LEU A 195 9.19 12.43 -8.13
N LEU A 196 10.48 12.78 -8.07
CA LEU A 196 10.99 14.08 -8.54
C LEU A 196 10.87 14.25 -10.06
N ASP A 197 11.15 13.20 -10.83
CA ASP A 197 10.97 13.19 -12.29
C ASP A 197 9.50 13.36 -12.69
N ASN A 198 8.57 12.96 -11.82
CA ASN A 198 7.12 13.12 -11.99
C ASN A 198 6.56 14.33 -11.23
N GLY A 199 7.41 15.31 -10.91
CA GLY A 199 6.99 16.64 -10.48
C GLY A 199 6.75 16.81 -8.99
N ALA A 200 7.20 15.88 -8.13
CA ALA A 200 7.28 16.13 -6.69
C ALA A 200 8.09 17.39 -6.41
N ASP A 201 7.70 18.16 -5.39
CA ASP A 201 8.48 19.32 -4.96
C ASP A 201 9.58 18.87 -3.99
N VAL A 202 10.84 19.09 -4.35
CA VAL A 202 12.01 18.71 -3.54
C VAL A 202 12.02 19.40 -2.17
N ASN A 203 11.35 20.56 -2.07
CA ASN A 203 11.18 21.33 -0.84
C ASN A 203 9.74 21.29 -0.32
N GLU A 204 8.95 20.31 -0.75
CA GLU A 204 7.57 20.15 -0.27
C GLU A 204 7.57 20.07 1.25
N MET A 205 6.71 20.82 1.92
CA MET A 205 6.56 20.68 3.37
C MET A 205 5.53 19.60 3.66
N GLU A 206 5.86 18.65 4.52
CA GLU A 206 4.88 17.71 5.08
C GLU A 206 3.67 18.50 5.61
N GLU A 207 2.44 18.05 5.27
CA GLU A 207 1.21 18.66 5.78
C GLU A 207 1.30 18.74 7.31
N ASP A 208 1.09 19.94 7.90
CA ASP A 208 1.09 20.10 9.36
C ASP A 208 0.10 19.09 9.93
N PRO A 209 0.56 18.06 10.68
CA PRO A 209 -0.26 16.91 11.00
C PRO A 209 -1.54 17.38 11.69
N LYS A 210 -2.68 17.31 10.99
CA LYS A 210 -3.97 17.88 11.44
C LYS A 210 -4.45 17.29 12.79
N TRP A 211 -3.93 16.13 13.20
CA TRP A 211 -4.14 15.52 14.52
C TRP A 211 -3.22 16.07 15.63
N ARG A 212 -2.13 16.73 15.27
CA ARG A 212 -1.19 17.41 16.17
C ARG A 212 -1.55 18.89 16.27
N LYS A 213 -2.73 19.21 16.81
CA LYS A 213 -2.97 20.55 17.42
C LYS A 213 -1.94 20.87 18.53
N ASN A 214 -1.17 19.88 18.94
CA ASN A 214 -0.11 20.00 19.91
C ASN A 214 1.24 20.31 19.23
N ARG A 215 1.59 21.59 19.18
CA ARG A 215 2.91 22.09 18.71
C ARG A 215 4.09 21.35 19.36
N ARG A 216 3.88 20.75 20.55
CA ARG A 216 4.83 19.91 21.29
C ARG A 216 5.22 18.61 20.60
N LEU A 217 4.45 18.14 19.61
CA LEU A 217 4.76 16.93 18.87
C LEU A 217 5.54 17.20 17.58
N ARG A 218 5.79 18.47 17.23
CA ARG A 218 6.71 18.84 16.14
C ARG A 218 8.12 18.44 16.54
N THR A 219 8.87 17.85 15.61
CA THR A 219 10.28 17.51 15.81
C THR A 219 11.14 18.40 14.91
N CYS A 220 12.45 18.37 15.08
CA CYS A 220 13.38 18.98 14.12
C CYS A 220 13.37 18.26 12.76
N PHE A 221 12.76 17.07 12.66
CA PHE A 221 12.66 16.27 11.44
C PHE A 221 11.34 16.47 10.68
N THR A 222 10.31 17.03 11.32
CA THR A 222 9.03 17.34 10.65
C THR A 222 9.17 18.60 9.80
N GLY A 223 9.41 18.43 8.50
CA GLY A 223 9.66 19.52 7.56
C GLY A 223 9.72 19.01 6.12
N THR A 224 10.71 19.47 5.36
CA THR A 224 10.96 19.05 3.97
C THR A 224 11.47 17.59 3.88
N PRO A 225 11.51 16.98 2.68
CA PRO A 225 12.13 15.66 2.47
C PRO A 225 13.56 15.60 3.01
N LEU A 226 14.31 16.70 2.91
CA LEU A 226 15.68 16.77 3.40
C LEU A 226 15.75 16.66 4.94
N HIS A 227 14.76 17.15 5.69
CA HIS A 227 14.68 16.92 7.14
C HIS A 227 14.41 15.46 7.49
N HIS A 228 13.56 14.78 6.71
CA HIS A 228 13.26 13.35 6.87
C HIS A 228 14.47 12.48 6.55
N ALA A 229 15.23 12.81 5.49
CA ALA A 229 16.50 12.14 5.18
C ALA A 229 17.53 12.26 6.31
N VAL A 230 17.48 13.33 7.11
CA VAL A 230 18.36 13.56 8.27
C VAL A 230 17.94 12.79 9.53
N GLN A 231 16.76 12.17 9.53
CA GLN A 231 16.36 11.32 10.66
C GLN A 231 17.00 9.92 10.58
N TYR A 232 17.27 9.41 9.38
CA TYR A 232 17.75 8.04 9.14
C TYR A 232 19.11 8.03 8.42
N PRO A 233 19.98 7.02 8.62
CA PRO A 233 21.39 7.04 8.18
C PRO A 233 21.54 6.88 6.65
N SER A 234 21.07 7.87 5.90
CA SER A 234 21.11 7.88 4.44
C SER A 234 21.80 9.12 3.92
N LEU A 235 23.09 8.96 3.66
CA LEU A 235 23.90 9.98 3.03
C LEU A 235 23.54 10.17 1.55
N ASP A 236 23.13 9.09 0.88
CA ASP A 236 22.79 9.11 -0.54
C ASP A 236 21.49 9.87 -0.82
N ALA A 237 20.47 9.73 0.03
CA ALA A 237 19.25 10.53 -0.09
C ALA A 237 19.54 12.02 0.11
N VAL A 238 20.35 12.39 1.11
CA VAL A 238 20.78 13.78 1.34
C VAL A 238 21.50 14.32 0.11
N ARG A 239 22.50 13.60 -0.40
CA ARG A 239 23.26 14.01 -1.60
C ARG A 239 22.36 14.15 -2.82
N PHE A 240 21.46 13.19 -3.03
CA PHE A 240 20.53 13.21 -4.16
C PHE A 240 19.55 14.38 -4.08
N LEU A 241 18.93 14.61 -2.92
CA LEU A 241 18.02 15.74 -2.71
C LEU A 241 18.74 17.08 -2.92
N LEU A 242 19.95 17.26 -2.40
CA LEU A 242 20.76 18.46 -2.64
C LEU A 242 21.07 18.64 -4.14
N SER A 243 21.42 17.56 -4.85
CA SER A 243 21.66 17.61 -6.31
C SER A 243 20.40 18.00 -7.11
N ARG A 244 19.22 17.81 -6.53
CA ARG A 244 17.91 18.14 -7.09
C ARG A 244 17.39 19.51 -6.62
N GLY A 245 18.19 20.29 -5.90
CA GLY A 245 17.85 21.64 -5.46
C GLY A 245 17.12 21.72 -4.12
N ALA A 246 17.26 20.71 -3.25
CA ALA A 246 16.79 20.83 -1.87
C ALA A 246 17.50 21.98 -1.15
N ASP A 247 16.73 22.83 -0.46
CA ASP A 247 17.24 23.96 0.30
C ASP A 247 17.60 23.51 1.74
N PRO A 248 18.89 23.44 2.10
CA PRO A 248 19.30 23.03 3.45
C PRO A 248 18.99 24.08 4.53
N LEU A 249 18.67 25.32 4.13
CA LEU A 249 18.32 26.42 5.03
C LEU A 249 16.82 26.52 5.28
N HIS A 250 15.99 25.74 4.56
CA HIS A 250 14.55 25.73 4.79
C HIS A 250 14.26 25.27 6.23
N PRO A 251 13.45 25.98 7.01
CA PRO A 251 13.16 25.58 8.38
C PRO A 251 12.08 24.50 8.45
N SER A 252 12.30 23.51 9.32
CA SER A 252 11.26 22.59 9.78
C SER A 252 10.10 23.31 10.46
N TRP A 253 9.00 22.59 10.73
CA TRP A 253 7.86 23.13 11.50
C TRP A 253 8.20 23.57 12.93
N SER A 254 9.35 23.12 13.47
CA SER A 254 9.87 23.53 14.78
C SER A 254 10.89 24.69 14.70
N GLY A 255 11.18 25.19 13.50
CA GLY A 255 12.10 26.31 13.27
C GLY A 255 13.58 25.92 13.14
N HIS A 256 13.89 24.62 13.14
CA HIS A 256 15.26 24.14 12.94
C HIS A 256 15.58 24.01 11.46
N THR A 257 16.79 24.39 11.07
CA THR A 257 17.36 24.07 9.76
C THR A 257 17.74 22.59 9.68
N VAL A 258 18.03 22.11 8.47
CA VAL A 258 18.48 20.74 8.24
C VAL A 258 19.81 20.46 8.95
N ILE A 259 20.72 21.44 8.98
CA ILE A 259 22.02 21.32 9.67
C ILE A 259 21.81 21.13 11.17
N GLU A 260 20.95 21.94 11.80
CA GLU A 260 20.65 21.81 13.23
C GLU A 260 19.97 20.48 13.55
N ALA A 261 19.12 19.96 12.66
CA ALA A 261 18.53 18.63 12.80
C ALA A 261 19.61 17.53 12.75
N ALA A 262 20.60 17.65 11.85
CA ALA A 262 21.70 16.70 11.71
C ALA A 262 22.63 16.71 12.94
N GLU A 263 22.94 17.90 13.48
CA GLU A 263 23.71 18.06 14.71
C GLU A 263 23.00 17.39 15.90
N ARG A 264 21.68 17.54 16.02
CA ARG A 264 20.89 16.88 17.08
C ARG A 264 20.81 15.37 16.91
N ALA A 265 20.86 14.87 15.68
CA ALA A 265 20.93 13.45 15.38
C ALA A 265 22.34 12.85 15.56
N GLY A 266 23.36 13.68 15.82
CA GLY A 266 24.76 13.24 15.94
C GLY A 266 25.37 12.80 14.61
N ARG A 267 24.85 13.29 13.48
CA ARG A 267 25.25 12.89 12.13
C ARG A 267 26.32 13.82 11.56
N GLU A 268 27.54 13.69 12.07
CA GLU A 268 28.67 14.56 11.70
C GLU A 268 28.99 14.54 10.20
N ASP A 269 28.83 13.37 9.57
CA ASP A 269 29.00 13.14 8.14
C ASP A 269 28.06 14.02 7.29
N VAL A 270 26.79 14.09 7.69
CA VAL A 270 25.79 14.92 7.03
C VAL A 270 25.98 16.39 7.32
N VAL A 271 26.36 16.75 8.55
CA VAL A 271 26.67 18.14 8.92
C VAL A 271 27.80 18.68 8.04
N GLU A 272 28.89 17.92 7.88
CA GLU A 272 30.02 18.32 7.04
C GLU A 272 29.59 18.47 5.57
N MET A 273 28.82 17.53 5.04
CA MET A 273 28.27 17.61 3.69
C MET A 273 27.42 18.87 3.46
N LEU A 274 26.50 19.17 4.39
CA LEU A 274 25.62 20.33 4.28
C LEU A 274 26.40 21.64 4.38
N ARG A 275 27.40 21.73 5.27
CA ARG A 275 28.27 22.91 5.39
C ARG A 275 29.05 23.17 4.12
N GLN A 276 29.65 22.14 3.52
CA GLN A 276 30.34 22.24 2.24
C GLN A 276 29.40 22.71 1.13
N HIS A 277 28.19 22.15 1.07
CA HIS A 277 27.20 22.53 0.06
C HIS A 277 26.77 24.01 0.18
N VAL A 278 26.49 24.49 1.40
CA VAL A 278 26.11 25.90 1.65
C VAL A 278 27.26 26.87 1.35
N GLN A 279 28.50 26.51 1.67
CA GLN A 279 29.67 27.33 1.34
C GLN A 279 29.89 27.44 -0.17
N CYS A 280 29.71 26.35 -0.92
CA CYS A 280 29.79 26.39 -2.38
C CYS A 280 28.65 27.20 -3.02
N ALA A 281 27.46 27.21 -2.42
CA ALA A 281 26.31 27.94 -2.94
C ALA A 281 26.36 29.46 -2.68
N THR A 282 27.24 29.93 -1.79
CA THR A 282 27.40 31.35 -1.40
C THR A 282 28.60 32.06 -2.06
N GLN A 283 29.38 31.35 -2.88
CA GLN A 283 30.49 31.87 -3.69
C GLN A 283 30.07 32.06 -5.15
#